data_AF-A0A1Q3WN45-F1
#
_entry.id   AF-A0A1Q3WN45-F1
#
_cell.length_a   1.000
_cell.length_b   1.000
_cell.length_c   1.000
_cell.angle_alpha   90.00
_cell.angle_beta   90.00
_cell.angle_gamma   90.00
#
_symmetry.space_group_name_H-M   'P 1'
#
loop_
_entity.id
_entity.type
_entity.pdbx_description
1 polymer ?
#
loop_
_entity_poly.entity_id
_entity_poly.type
_entity_poly.pdbx_seq_one_letter_code
_entity_poly.pdbx_strand_id
1 'polypeptide(L)'
;MGQLSLPLPKGKYPDAKQDLLHGIWDNLSLINGATPSPNRNLKGGYSTSTEDILYQILLDLNSFAAPLRNKLQQNVNVRDFGAVGDGVTDDTAAFQAALDLACSANNPLTYGRFTPLRGMGNTVYIPHGYYKITDALLVKGSVGIFCERSNSYGGTRIQQVTPNKHLFHIIADTDGVSSGVSFIGGNLSGGVAQTNPDIALIYGGDSAGDANNNSTYIANVTFATPETYAIRFKRGDDIKILDCTFDVSGTKSIGLGAATSTSQVTNFVISRCTFYDIRAGVIDLLNVKKGQIVDNKCYWDAAHRIPYFINVSANALTHLQVMANLLDGVDNLWNSNVLLDNVAITQNIATGAKGLTLSIGGGGINYRLLITDNQFDGDFSGTSAGQEKSPIFIYGTGLRYSLISGNVLNNTAGTLTKPIQFDVTRCEGTICTDNLAIGYTTYSERVAGYGYGTASPTQVPAYVGQEFINTTNGIWYKAQNTTASTDWKPQNYITRTYTLILGISSDVSVGTNITNQVTIENSGTIQKAWINAKTAPVGSDLIIDLKLNGTSIWATTTTNRLKLVNGASTGSQTSFDTTAVVAGQLLSLDVIQVGSTTPGQYVTVQLVIAQ
;
A
#
# COMPACT_ATOMS: atom_id res chain seq x y z
N MET A 1 31.20 24.72 51.99
CA MET A 1 30.58 24.24 53.24
C MET A 1 30.32 25.45 54.14
N GLY A 2 29.10 25.98 54.12
CA GLY A 2 28.63 26.90 55.16
C GLY A 2 27.85 26.07 56.17
N GLN A 3 28.32 25.99 57.41
CA GLN A 3 27.58 25.35 58.50
C GLN A 3 26.31 26.19 58.75
N LEU A 4 25.15 25.66 58.39
CA LEU A 4 23.87 26.22 58.79
C LEU A 4 23.63 25.81 60.24
N SER A 5 24.17 26.57 61.19
CA SER A 5 23.84 26.44 62.61
C SER A 5 22.44 27.01 62.86
N LEU A 6 21.42 26.16 62.74
CA LEU A 6 20.04 26.53 63.02
C LEU A 6 19.77 26.40 64.54
N PRO A 7 19.27 27.47 65.21
CA PRO A 7 18.97 27.41 66.63
C PRO A 7 17.74 26.52 66.86
N LEU A 8 17.91 25.43 67.63
CA LEU A 8 16.78 24.68 68.16
C LEU A 8 16.06 25.56 69.20
N PRO A 9 14.73 25.73 69.12
CA PRO A 9 13.99 26.45 70.16
C PRO A 9 14.04 25.60 71.43
N LYS A 10 14.87 25.96 72.40
CA LYS A 10 14.90 25.33 73.72
C LYS A 10 13.86 25.96 74.63
N GLY A 11 12.96 25.14 75.18
CA GLY A 11 12.04 25.52 76.26
C GLY A 11 10.72 26.12 75.82
N LYS A 12 10.28 25.87 74.58
CA LYS A 12 9.00 26.40 74.05
C LYS A 12 7.84 25.39 74.21
N TYR A 13 8.16 24.10 74.29
CA TYR A 13 7.22 22.99 74.43
C TYR A 13 7.51 22.13 75.68
N PRO A 14 6.53 21.34 76.18
CA PRO A 14 6.57 20.63 77.46
C PRO A 14 7.79 19.72 77.72
N ASP A 15 8.42 19.20 76.67
CA ASP A 15 9.64 18.40 76.79
C ASP A 15 10.61 18.61 75.61
N ALA A 16 11.86 18.18 75.83
CA ALA A 16 12.93 18.32 74.84
C ALA A 16 12.69 17.52 73.54
N LYS A 17 11.81 16.50 73.55
CA LYS A 17 11.45 15.75 72.34
C LYS A 17 10.46 16.52 71.48
N GLN A 18 9.49 17.19 72.11
CA GLN A 18 8.54 18.05 71.42
C GLN A 18 9.22 19.28 70.83
N ASP A 19 10.15 19.90 71.56
CA ASP A 19 10.98 21.00 71.02
C ASP A 19 11.75 20.59 69.75
N LEU A 20 12.33 19.38 69.74
CA LEU A 20 13.07 18.86 68.57
C LEU A 20 12.14 18.57 67.40
N LEU A 21 10.98 17.97 67.63
CA LEU A 21 10.01 17.61 66.58
C LEU A 21 9.35 18.84 65.95
N HIS A 22 8.98 19.83 66.76
CA HIS A 22 8.49 21.11 66.25
C HIS A 22 9.58 21.87 65.47
N GLY A 23 10.84 21.83 65.94
CA GLY A 23 11.96 22.39 65.20
C GLY A 23 12.23 21.71 63.85
N ILE A 24 12.04 20.39 63.76
CA ILE A 24 12.14 19.65 62.48
C ILE A 24 10.99 20.03 61.54
N TRP A 25 9.76 20.14 62.06
CA TRP A 25 8.58 20.50 61.25
C TRP A 25 8.64 21.94 60.72
N ASP A 26 9.03 22.90 61.55
CA ASP A 26 9.18 24.30 61.15
C ASP A 26 10.24 24.46 60.05
N ASN A 27 11.36 23.75 60.15
CA ASN A 27 12.41 23.73 59.12
C ASN A 27 11.94 23.06 57.82
N LEU A 28 11.13 22.00 57.89
CA LEU A 28 10.51 21.38 56.71
C LEU A 28 9.54 22.34 56.01
N SER A 29 8.78 23.13 56.78
CA SER A 29 7.82 24.12 56.25
C SER A 29 8.51 25.28 55.52
N LEU A 30 9.69 25.70 56.00
CA LEU A 30 10.52 26.73 55.39
C LEU A 30 11.15 26.29 54.06
N ILE A 31 11.55 25.01 53.96
CA ILE A 31 12.07 24.41 52.71
C ILE A 31 10.97 24.32 51.65
N ASN A 32 9.71 24.17 52.06
CA ASN A 32 8.54 24.09 51.18
C ASN A 32 8.01 25.45 50.68
N GLY A 33 8.69 26.56 50.97
CA GLY A 33 8.30 27.91 50.50
C GLY A 33 7.01 28.45 51.11
N ALA A 34 6.48 27.80 52.15
CA ALA A 34 5.36 28.34 52.92
C ALA A 34 5.89 29.42 53.88
N THR A 35 5.32 30.62 53.86
CA THR A 35 5.63 31.65 54.86
C THR A 35 5.26 31.11 56.25
N PRO A 36 6.17 31.15 57.25
CA PRO A 36 5.82 30.77 58.61
C PRO A 36 4.82 31.79 59.12
N SER A 37 3.56 31.39 59.30
CA SER A 37 2.59 32.29 59.92
C SER A 37 2.95 32.45 61.41
N PRO A 38 3.14 33.68 61.92
CA PRO A 38 3.60 33.90 63.30
C PRO A 38 2.57 33.55 64.39
N ASN A 39 1.38 33.08 64.01
CA ASN A 39 0.31 32.75 64.96
C ASN A 39 -0.46 31.52 64.49
N ARG A 40 -0.08 30.34 65.00
CA ARG A 40 -0.98 29.18 65.05
C ARG A 40 -0.95 28.52 66.42
N ASN A 41 -1.24 29.32 67.43
CA ASN A 41 -1.99 28.84 68.58
C ASN A 41 -3.45 29.30 68.40
N LEU A 42 -4.38 28.34 68.53
CA LEU A 42 -5.82 28.52 68.76
C LEU A 42 -6.70 28.83 67.54
N LYS A 43 -7.18 27.77 66.87
CA LYS A 43 -8.61 27.46 66.64
C LYS A 43 -8.77 26.34 65.60
N GLY A 44 -9.10 25.14 66.07
CA GLY A 44 -9.38 23.95 65.24
C GLY A 44 -8.49 22.80 65.66
N GLY A 45 -9.04 21.89 66.46
CA GLY A 45 -8.30 20.92 67.28
C GLY A 45 -7.49 19.88 66.50
N TYR A 46 -6.17 19.97 66.63
CA TYR A 46 -5.23 18.87 66.46
C TYR A 46 -4.37 18.80 67.73
N SER A 47 -4.15 17.60 68.28
CA SER A 47 -3.61 17.44 69.63
C SER A 47 -2.11 17.71 69.70
N THR A 48 -1.63 18.11 70.87
CA THR A 48 -0.22 18.41 71.19
C THR A 48 0.58 17.15 71.56
N SER A 49 0.11 15.96 71.15
CA SER A 49 0.79 14.71 71.44
C SER A 49 1.97 14.51 70.47
N THR A 50 3.03 13.89 70.97
CA THR A 50 4.20 13.52 70.15
C THR A 50 3.82 12.62 68.97
N GLU A 51 2.77 11.81 69.12
CA GLU A 51 2.22 10.96 68.05
C GLU A 51 1.54 11.77 66.94
N ASP A 52 0.78 12.81 67.27
CA ASP A 52 0.10 13.64 66.26
C ASP A 52 1.09 14.43 65.41
N ILE A 53 2.18 14.91 66.02
CA ILE A 53 3.27 15.59 65.31
C ILE A 53 4.01 14.61 64.39
N LEU A 54 4.30 13.39 64.86
CA LEU A 54 4.88 12.32 64.05
C LEU A 54 3.96 11.96 62.87
N TYR A 55 2.64 11.90 63.10
CA TYR A 55 1.66 11.59 62.07
C TYR A 55 1.60 12.68 61.00
N GLN A 56 1.70 13.97 61.39
CA GLN A 56 1.72 15.06 60.43
C GLN A 56 3.04 15.20 59.67
N ILE A 57 4.18 14.93 60.30
CA ILE A 57 5.45 14.83 59.58
C ILE A 57 5.38 13.70 58.54
N LEU A 58 4.76 12.57 58.88
CA LEU A 58 4.58 11.45 57.96
C LEU A 58 3.64 11.82 56.80
N LEU A 59 2.56 12.56 57.06
CA LEU A 59 1.63 13.05 56.03
C LEU A 59 2.28 14.08 55.11
N ASP A 60 3.01 15.04 55.67
CA ASP A 60 3.72 16.08 54.91
C ASP A 60 4.84 15.46 54.04
N LEU A 61 5.61 14.50 54.56
CA LEU A 61 6.60 13.73 53.79
C LEU A 61 5.96 12.94 52.64
N ASN A 62 4.82 12.29 52.90
CA ASN A 62 4.08 11.59 51.85
C ASN A 62 3.50 12.55 50.80
N SER A 63 3.10 13.76 51.21
CA SER A 63 2.58 14.80 50.31
C SER A 63 3.66 15.48 49.47
N PHE A 64 4.90 15.57 49.95
CA PHE A 64 6.07 16.04 49.17
C PHE A 64 6.53 14.97 48.17
N ALA A 65 6.50 13.70 48.60
CA ALA A 65 6.85 12.59 47.74
C ALA A 65 5.79 12.36 46.66
N ALA A 66 4.51 12.67 46.86
CA ALA A 66 3.46 12.34 45.89
C ALA A 66 3.55 13.09 44.52
N PRO A 67 3.87 14.40 44.43
CA PRO A 67 4.07 15.09 43.16
C PRO A 67 5.40 14.75 42.49
N LEU A 68 6.46 14.55 43.27
CA LEU A 68 7.77 14.11 42.74
C LEU A 68 7.68 12.67 42.24
N ARG A 69 7.03 11.78 43.01
CA ARG A 69 6.64 10.44 42.57
C ARG A 69 5.73 10.55 41.35
N ASN A 70 4.66 11.33 41.33
CA ASN A 70 3.82 11.46 40.12
C ASN A 70 4.58 11.99 38.87
N LYS A 71 5.61 12.83 39.03
CA LYS A 71 6.50 13.26 37.94
C LYS A 71 7.55 12.21 37.55
N LEU A 72 8.02 11.39 38.51
CA LEU A 72 8.95 10.27 38.32
C LEU A 72 8.25 8.93 38.00
N GLN A 73 6.94 8.83 38.17
CA GLN A 73 6.14 7.60 38.09
C GLN A 73 5.54 7.34 36.71
N GLN A 74 5.68 8.26 35.76
CA GLN A 74 5.21 8.00 34.40
C GLN A 74 6.31 7.40 33.53
N ASN A 75 7.57 7.81 33.69
CA ASN A 75 8.69 7.27 32.91
C ASN A 75 9.93 7.01 33.76
N VAL A 76 10.64 5.93 33.46
CA VAL A 76 11.96 5.55 34.01
C VAL A 76 13.05 6.28 33.21
N ASN A 77 13.62 7.36 33.75
CA ASN A 77 14.61 8.18 33.03
C ASN A 77 16.01 7.57 33.14
N VAL A 78 16.69 7.33 32.00
CA VAL A 78 18.05 6.75 31.99
C VAL A 78 19.09 7.59 32.74
N ARG A 79 18.89 8.92 32.87
CA ARG A 79 19.80 9.78 33.65
C ARG A 79 19.74 9.52 35.14
N ASP A 80 18.62 9.02 35.65
CA ASP A 80 18.49 8.63 37.06
C ASP A 80 19.34 7.39 37.39
N PHE A 81 19.78 6.65 36.37
CA PHE A 81 20.67 5.49 36.46
C PHE A 81 22.13 5.83 36.11
N GLY A 82 22.44 7.12 35.91
CA GLY A 82 23.81 7.59 35.67
C GLY A 82 24.19 7.71 34.19
N ALA A 83 23.26 7.62 33.25
CA ALA A 83 23.56 7.91 31.85
C ALA A 83 23.96 9.38 31.67
N VAL A 84 25.07 9.63 30.99
CA VAL A 84 25.65 10.96 30.77
C VAL A 84 25.22 11.53 29.41
N GLY A 85 25.27 10.72 28.34
CA GLY A 85 24.86 11.15 27.00
C GLY A 85 25.78 12.21 26.37
N ASP A 86 27.10 12.12 26.63
CA ASP A 86 28.15 13.01 26.10
C ASP A 86 28.88 12.47 24.86
N GLY A 87 28.57 11.25 24.42
CA GLY A 87 29.18 10.55 23.29
C GLY A 87 30.50 9.85 23.61
N VAL A 88 30.99 9.96 24.84
CA VAL A 88 32.30 9.45 25.27
C VAL A 88 32.12 8.40 26.35
N THR A 89 31.32 8.75 27.37
CA THR A 89 30.96 7.88 28.49
C THR A 89 30.17 6.69 27.97
N ASP A 90 30.51 5.50 28.48
CA ASP A 90 29.77 4.29 28.18
C ASP A 90 28.48 4.25 29.02
N ASP A 91 27.35 4.47 28.35
CA ASP A 91 26.03 4.58 28.97
C ASP A 91 25.30 3.22 29.09
N THR A 92 25.94 2.12 28.66
CA THR A 92 25.32 0.79 28.55
C THR A 92 24.70 0.31 29.85
N ALA A 93 25.43 0.41 30.97
CA ALA A 93 24.96 -0.08 32.26
C ALA A 93 23.75 0.71 32.79
N ALA A 94 23.74 2.04 32.59
CA ALA A 94 22.64 2.90 32.99
C ALA A 94 21.37 2.61 32.18
N PHE A 95 21.51 2.41 30.87
CA PHE A 95 20.40 2.02 30.00
C PHE A 95 19.85 0.64 30.36
N GLN A 96 20.71 -0.34 30.60
CA GLN A 96 20.28 -1.68 30.98
C GLN A 96 19.52 -1.67 32.32
N ALA A 97 20.00 -0.90 33.31
CA ALA A 97 19.31 -0.78 34.60
C ALA A 97 17.93 -0.14 34.49
N ALA A 98 17.79 0.89 33.64
CA ALA A 98 16.50 1.52 33.36
C ALA A 98 15.52 0.56 32.67
N LEU A 99 16.01 -0.20 31.67
CA LEU A 99 15.23 -1.23 30.99
C LEU A 99 14.78 -2.33 31.96
N ASP A 100 15.70 -2.90 32.74
CA ASP A 100 15.39 -3.96 33.71
C ASP A 100 14.31 -3.50 34.70
N LEU A 101 14.36 -2.25 35.19
CA LEU A 101 13.33 -1.69 36.06
C LEU A 101 11.97 -1.58 35.34
N ALA A 102 11.93 -0.95 34.17
CA ALA A 102 10.69 -0.69 33.45
C ALA A 102 10.00 -1.99 32.98
N CYS A 103 10.80 -2.94 32.50
CA CYS A 103 10.36 -4.28 32.11
C CYS A 103 9.75 -5.05 33.29
N SER A 104 10.41 -5.04 34.46
CA SER A 104 9.91 -5.76 35.63
C SER A 104 8.50 -5.31 36.02
N ALA A 105 8.18 -4.01 35.92
CA ALA A 105 6.87 -3.42 36.26
C ALA A 105 5.70 -4.00 35.46
N ASN A 106 5.97 -4.58 34.29
CA ASN A 106 4.99 -5.15 33.36
C ASN A 106 4.91 -6.69 33.40
N ASN A 107 5.59 -7.36 34.33
CA ASN A 107 5.64 -8.82 34.34
C ASN A 107 4.38 -9.46 34.98
N PRO A 108 3.57 -10.23 34.23
CA PRO A 108 2.34 -10.84 34.75
C PRO A 108 2.58 -12.01 35.70
N LEU A 109 3.71 -12.73 35.59
CA LEU A 109 4.06 -13.77 36.57
C LEU A 109 4.42 -13.18 37.93
N THR A 110 4.97 -11.96 37.94
CA THR A 110 5.39 -11.28 39.17
C THR A 110 4.21 -10.59 39.86
N TYR A 111 3.36 -9.88 39.12
CA TYR A 111 2.30 -9.04 39.70
C TYR A 111 0.86 -9.50 39.41
N GLY A 112 0.66 -10.55 38.59
CA GLY A 112 -0.64 -11.14 38.32
C GLY A 112 -1.68 -10.12 37.81
N ARG A 113 -2.85 -10.05 38.46
CA ARG A 113 -3.90 -9.08 38.13
C ARG A 113 -3.53 -7.62 38.33
N PHE A 114 -2.41 -7.36 39.01
CA PHE A 114 -1.91 -6.01 39.28
C PHE A 114 -0.92 -5.53 38.23
N THR A 115 -0.71 -6.27 37.13
CA THR A 115 0.11 -5.85 35.99
C THR A 115 -0.68 -4.90 35.06
N PRO A 116 -0.12 -3.75 34.65
CA PRO A 116 1.15 -3.18 35.10
C PRO A 116 1.09 -2.69 36.56
N LEU A 117 2.17 -2.88 37.32
CA LEU A 117 2.18 -2.54 38.75
C LEU A 117 1.87 -1.05 38.96
N ARG A 118 0.81 -0.76 39.72
CA ARG A 118 0.37 0.62 39.99
C ARG A 118 1.50 1.45 40.59
N GLY A 119 1.84 2.55 39.92
CA GLY A 119 2.83 3.51 40.40
C GLY A 119 4.28 3.15 40.05
N MET A 120 4.53 2.20 39.14
CA MET A 120 5.81 2.02 38.46
C MET A 120 5.69 2.42 36.99
N GLY A 121 6.65 3.21 36.50
CA GLY A 121 6.72 3.55 35.07
C GLY A 121 7.14 2.33 34.26
N ASN A 122 6.41 2.04 33.20
CA ASN A 122 6.73 0.96 32.26
C ASN A 122 7.29 1.47 30.93
N THR A 123 7.68 2.74 30.92
CA THR A 123 8.27 3.44 29.79
C THR A 123 9.64 3.96 30.19
N VAL A 124 10.69 3.56 29.49
CA VAL A 124 12.02 4.16 29.58
C VAL A 124 12.02 5.48 28.81
N TYR A 125 12.33 6.57 29.50
CA TYR A 125 12.52 7.88 28.90
C TYR A 125 14.01 8.15 28.70
N ILE A 126 14.36 8.52 27.47
CA ILE A 126 15.73 8.81 27.07
C ILE A 126 15.77 10.28 26.67
N PRO A 127 16.35 11.17 27.50
CA PRO A 127 16.47 12.59 27.17
C PRO A 127 17.34 12.83 25.94
N HIS A 128 17.39 14.07 25.46
CA HIS A 128 18.37 14.47 24.45
C HIS A 128 19.79 14.17 24.94
N GLY A 129 20.67 13.82 24.01
CA GLY A 129 22.03 13.44 24.32
C GLY A 129 22.59 12.53 23.25
N TYR A 130 23.91 12.35 23.29
CA TYR A 130 24.60 11.38 22.44
C TYR A 130 25.08 10.24 23.32
N TYR A 131 24.44 9.09 23.23
CA TYR A 131 24.66 7.95 24.11
C TYR A 131 25.51 6.91 23.40
N LYS A 132 26.63 6.54 24.03
CA LYS A 132 27.50 5.48 23.53
C LYS A 132 27.16 4.19 24.25
N ILE A 133 26.88 3.15 23.47
CA ILE A 133 26.55 1.81 23.93
C ILE A 133 27.62 0.85 23.42
N THR A 134 28.14 -0.01 24.28
CA THR A 134 29.26 -0.93 24.00
C THR A 134 28.87 -2.41 24.09
N ASP A 135 27.67 -2.73 24.56
CA ASP A 135 27.09 -4.08 24.51
C ASP A 135 25.59 -4.00 24.16
N ALA A 136 25.01 -5.12 23.76
CA ALA A 136 23.59 -5.15 23.39
C ALA A 136 22.69 -4.83 24.59
N LEU A 137 21.72 -3.93 24.40
CA LEU A 137 20.70 -3.64 25.39
C LEU A 137 19.60 -4.70 25.32
N LEU A 138 19.46 -5.47 26.40
CA LEU A 138 18.51 -6.56 26.49
C LEU A 138 17.15 -6.04 26.94
N VAL A 139 16.15 -6.15 26.08
CA VAL A 139 14.77 -5.75 26.34
C VAL A 139 13.98 -6.99 26.76
N LYS A 140 13.79 -7.16 28.08
CA LYS A 140 13.15 -8.34 28.68
C LYS A 140 11.65 -8.08 28.87
N GLY A 141 10.79 -8.57 27.98
CA GLY A 141 9.34 -8.38 28.14
C GLY A 141 8.80 -7.03 27.64
N SER A 142 7.61 -6.65 28.11
CA SER A 142 6.85 -5.50 27.56
C SER A 142 7.33 -4.17 28.12
N VAL A 143 7.65 -3.20 27.26
CA VAL A 143 8.17 -1.88 27.67
C VAL A 143 7.94 -0.81 26.60
N GLY A 144 7.72 0.43 27.02
CA GLY A 144 7.84 1.59 26.14
C GLY A 144 9.25 2.18 26.18
N ILE A 145 9.81 2.53 25.03
CA ILE A 145 11.09 3.23 24.92
C ILE A 145 10.81 4.52 24.17
N PHE A 146 10.88 5.63 24.91
CA PHE A 146 10.59 6.96 24.40
C PHE A 146 11.87 7.80 24.39
N CYS A 147 12.29 8.16 23.19
CA CYS A 147 13.41 9.04 22.95
C CYS A 147 12.92 10.47 22.75
N GLU A 148 13.51 11.42 23.47
CA GLU A 148 13.22 12.84 23.30
C GLU A 148 13.55 13.29 21.87
N ARG A 149 12.52 13.78 21.17
CA ARG A 149 12.63 14.16 19.76
C ARG A 149 13.41 15.47 19.61
N SER A 150 14.38 15.49 18.72
CA SER A 150 14.78 16.70 18.01
C SER A 150 15.20 16.33 16.57
N ASN A 151 15.53 17.33 15.76
CA ASN A 151 15.87 17.22 14.34
C ASN A 151 17.04 16.25 14.07
N SER A 152 17.37 15.98 12.80
CA SER A 152 18.44 15.04 12.40
C SER A 152 19.83 15.30 13.02
N TYR A 153 20.04 16.50 13.58
CA TYR A 153 21.25 16.92 14.27
C TYR A 153 21.01 17.34 15.74
N GLY A 154 19.95 16.87 16.38
CA GLY A 154 19.68 17.15 17.80
C GLY A 154 18.71 16.14 18.41
N GLY A 155 18.62 16.10 19.73
CA GLY A 155 17.75 15.15 20.44
C GLY A 155 18.50 13.90 20.86
N THR A 156 17.77 12.82 21.08
CA THR A 156 18.34 11.56 21.53
C THR A 156 19.01 10.83 20.36
N ARG A 157 20.31 10.56 20.51
CA ARG A 157 21.08 9.74 19.59
C ARG A 157 21.73 8.61 20.36
N ILE A 158 21.58 7.38 19.89
CA ILE A 158 22.12 6.21 20.55
C ILE A 158 22.95 5.44 19.53
N GLN A 159 24.23 5.23 19.87
CA GLN A 159 25.16 4.55 18.99
C GLN A 159 25.69 3.27 19.63
N GLN A 160 25.50 2.13 18.96
CA GLN A 160 26.18 0.88 19.29
C GLN A 160 27.57 0.90 18.66
N VAL A 161 28.62 1.07 19.45
CA VAL A 161 29.99 1.20 18.92
C VAL A 161 30.73 -0.11 18.79
N THR A 162 30.23 -1.19 19.41
CA THR A 162 30.89 -2.50 19.40
C THR A 162 30.44 -3.30 18.17
N PRO A 163 31.38 -3.73 17.31
CA PRO A 163 31.08 -4.59 16.17
C PRO A 163 30.38 -5.90 16.58
N ASN A 164 29.45 -6.37 15.76
CA ASN A 164 28.69 -7.62 15.90
C ASN A 164 27.81 -7.68 17.15
N LYS A 165 27.28 -6.54 17.56
CA LYS A 165 26.30 -6.42 18.64
C LYS A 165 25.06 -5.73 18.12
N HIS A 166 23.90 -6.18 18.58
CA HIS A 166 22.67 -5.43 18.42
C HIS A 166 22.75 -4.14 19.22
N LEU A 167 21.98 -3.12 18.84
CA LEU A 167 21.72 -2.03 19.77
C LEU A 167 20.67 -2.46 20.80
N PHE A 168 19.47 -2.84 20.34
CA PHE A 168 18.40 -3.41 21.15
C PHE A 168 18.12 -4.85 20.72
N HIS A 169 18.14 -5.76 21.69
CA HIS A 169 17.80 -7.17 21.51
C HIS A 169 16.59 -7.51 22.37
N ILE A 170 15.46 -7.79 21.72
CA ILE A 170 14.23 -8.19 22.38
C ILE A 170 14.31 -9.68 22.73
N ILE A 171 14.32 -9.97 24.03
CA ILE A 171 14.49 -11.31 24.58
C ILE A 171 13.31 -11.72 25.46
N ALA A 172 13.11 -13.03 25.63
CA ALA A 172 12.07 -13.54 26.51
C ALA A 172 12.35 -13.11 27.96
N ASP A 173 11.30 -12.69 28.66
CA ASP A 173 11.35 -12.49 30.11
C ASP A 173 11.23 -13.85 30.84
N THR A 174 11.22 -13.83 32.18
CA THR A 174 10.98 -14.97 33.08
C THR A 174 9.70 -15.75 32.79
N ASP A 175 8.74 -15.17 32.06
CA ASP A 175 7.54 -15.87 31.61
C ASP A 175 7.70 -16.67 30.31
N GLY A 176 8.89 -16.60 29.70
CA GLY A 176 9.27 -17.36 28.51
C GLY A 176 8.59 -16.90 27.22
N VAL A 177 7.77 -15.84 27.24
CA VAL A 177 6.93 -15.45 26.09
C VAL A 177 6.88 -13.94 25.85
N SER A 178 6.86 -13.11 26.90
CA SER A 178 6.39 -11.73 26.81
C SER A 178 7.11 -10.88 25.76
N SER A 179 6.31 -10.21 24.95
CA SER A 179 6.67 -9.05 24.14
C SER A 179 5.46 -8.13 23.97
N GLY A 180 5.74 -6.89 23.56
CA GLY A 180 4.86 -5.74 23.70
C GLY A 180 5.74 -4.50 23.84
N VAL A 181 6.62 -4.30 22.85
CA VAL A 181 7.67 -3.29 22.91
C VAL A 181 7.32 -2.14 21.98
N SER A 182 7.42 -0.91 22.48
CA SER A 182 7.30 0.27 21.62
C SER A 182 8.58 1.08 21.61
N PHE A 183 9.06 1.46 20.42
CA PHE A 183 10.15 2.40 20.21
C PHE A 183 9.58 3.65 19.58
N ILE A 184 9.75 4.80 20.24
CA ILE A 184 9.21 6.07 19.77
C ILE A 184 10.33 7.12 19.76
N GLY A 185 10.63 7.65 18.57
CA GLY A 185 11.61 8.72 18.43
C GLY A 185 13.06 8.26 18.45
N GLY A 186 13.96 9.24 18.35
CA GLY A 186 15.41 9.05 18.47
C GLY A 186 16.10 8.71 17.16
N ASN A 187 17.42 8.85 17.18
CA ASN A 187 18.32 8.45 16.11
C ASN A 187 19.16 7.27 16.59
N LEU A 188 18.97 6.11 15.95
CA LEU A 188 19.68 4.88 16.26
C LEU A 188 20.75 4.64 15.18
N SER A 189 21.97 4.33 15.61
CA SER A 189 23.09 4.12 14.69
C SER A 189 24.07 3.05 15.15
N GLY A 190 24.73 2.42 14.18
CA GLY A 190 25.91 1.59 14.43
C GLY A 190 27.18 2.45 14.40
N GLY A 191 28.24 1.98 15.08
CA GLY A 191 29.55 2.61 15.05
C GLY A 191 30.35 2.31 13.79
N VAL A 192 30.06 1.16 13.15
CA VAL A 192 30.70 0.71 11.90
C VAL A 192 29.67 -0.09 11.09
N ALA A 193 29.60 0.12 9.78
CA ALA A 193 28.76 -0.70 8.90
C ALA A 193 29.27 -2.16 8.87
N GLN A 194 28.34 -3.12 8.97
CA GLN A 194 28.67 -4.55 9.00
C GLN A 194 27.79 -5.34 8.05
N THR A 195 28.30 -6.47 7.55
CA THR A 195 27.60 -7.36 6.60
C THR A 195 27.03 -8.64 7.23
N ASN A 196 26.90 -8.69 8.57
CA ASN A 196 26.30 -9.82 9.26
C ASN A 196 24.75 -9.75 9.21
N PRO A 197 24.03 -10.68 8.53
CA PRO A 197 22.58 -10.62 8.35
C PRO A 197 21.77 -10.87 9.64
N ASP A 198 22.45 -11.31 10.70
CA ASP A 198 21.87 -11.56 12.01
C ASP A 198 22.16 -10.44 13.02
N ILE A 199 22.62 -9.27 12.58
CA ILE A 199 22.79 -8.08 13.44
C ILE A 199 21.91 -6.94 12.94
N ALA A 200 21.32 -6.19 13.88
CA ALA A 200 20.48 -5.03 13.63
C ALA A 200 20.41 -4.10 14.85
N LEU A 201 20.02 -2.85 14.62
CA LEU A 201 19.78 -1.86 15.67
C LEU A 201 18.58 -2.25 16.54
N ILE A 202 17.52 -2.76 15.92
CA ILE A 202 16.40 -3.39 16.64
C ILE A 202 16.27 -4.82 16.14
N TYR A 203 16.55 -5.77 17.03
CA TYR A 203 16.56 -7.18 16.72
C TYR A 203 15.59 -7.97 17.60
N GLY A 204 14.82 -8.84 16.97
CA GLY A 204 14.09 -9.92 17.62
C GLY A 204 14.36 -11.25 16.91
N GLY A 205 15.06 -12.14 17.59
CA GLY A 205 15.46 -13.43 17.04
C GLY A 205 14.38 -14.50 17.17
N ASP A 206 14.78 -15.75 16.92
CA ASP A 206 13.94 -16.93 17.01
C ASP A 206 14.56 -18.10 17.80
N SER A 207 15.65 -17.85 18.52
CA SER A 207 16.29 -18.80 19.44
C SER A 207 15.45 -19.00 20.71
N ALA A 208 15.84 -19.97 21.55
CA ALA A 208 15.13 -20.29 22.79
C ALA A 208 15.07 -19.12 23.80
N GLY A 209 16.05 -18.21 23.78
CA GLY A 209 16.09 -17.01 24.64
C GLY A 209 15.44 -15.76 24.03
N ASP A 210 15.03 -15.80 22.75
CA ASP A 210 14.40 -14.66 22.11
C ASP A 210 12.92 -14.53 22.53
N ALA A 211 12.34 -13.33 22.46
CA ALA A 211 10.90 -13.18 22.67
C ALA A 211 10.11 -13.66 21.44
N ASN A 212 8.78 -13.75 21.53
CA ASN A 212 7.94 -14.01 20.35
C ASN A 212 7.79 -12.76 19.44
N ASN A 213 8.15 -11.56 19.92
CA ASN A 213 8.09 -10.26 19.22
C ASN A 213 6.68 -9.81 18.77
N ASN A 214 5.65 -10.40 19.35
CA ASN A 214 4.27 -9.97 19.14
C ASN A 214 4.04 -8.53 19.63
N SER A 215 3.21 -7.78 18.89
CA SER A 215 2.80 -6.42 19.24
C SER A 215 3.98 -5.47 19.46
N THR A 216 4.93 -5.50 18.53
CA THR A 216 6.09 -4.59 18.53
C THR A 216 5.84 -3.40 17.62
N TYR A 217 5.96 -2.18 18.16
CA TYR A 217 5.66 -0.94 17.46
C TYR A 217 6.89 -0.05 17.40
N ILE A 218 7.29 0.37 16.21
CA ILE A 218 8.44 1.24 15.98
C ILE A 218 7.92 2.46 15.25
N ALA A 219 7.99 3.63 15.87
CA ALA A 219 7.37 4.85 15.35
C ALA A 219 8.30 6.05 15.41
N ASN A 220 8.40 6.81 14.30
CA ASN A 220 9.15 8.08 14.25
C ASN A 220 10.63 7.92 14.68
N VAL A 221 11.22 6.76 14.39
CA VAL A 221 12.63 6.47 14.64
C VAL A 221 13.44 6.79 13.39
N THR A 222 14.59 7.45 13.56
CA THR A 222 15.58 7.61 12.49
C THR A 222 16.66 6.53 12.67
N PHE A 223 16.95 5.80 11.61
CA PHE A 223 18.03 4.83 11.54
C PHE A 223 19.12 5.38 10.64
N ALA A 224 20.31 5.56 11.19
CA ALA A 224 21.52 5.99 10.47
C ALA A 224 22.55 4.86 10.47
N THR A 225 23.35 4.74 9.40
CA THR A 225 24.47 3.77 9.23
C THR A 225 24.38 2.51 10.12
N PRO A 226 23.42 1.60 9.85
CA PRO A 226 23.17 0.46 10.69
C PRO A 226 24.04 -0.73 10.28
N GLU A 227 23.85 -1.81 11.00
CA GLU A 227 24.29 -3.14 10.61
C GLU A 227 23.49 -3.62 9.37
N THR A 228 23.68 -4.86 8.91
CA THR A 228 23.07 -5.36 7.67
C THR A 228 21.59 -5.05 7.54
N TYR A 229 20.85 -5.01 8.66
CA TYR A 229 19.50 -4.45 8.74
C TYR A 229 19.43 -3.38 9.84
N ALA A 230 18.64 -2.33 9.64
CA ALA A 230 18.24 -1.46 10.75
C ALA A 230 17.25 -2.17 11.69
N ILE A 231 16.31 -2.91 11.12
CA ILE A 231 15.31 -3.70 11.85
C ILE A 231 15.32 -5.14 11.34
N ARG A 232 15.42 -6.09 12.26
CA ARG A 232 15.41 -7.52 11.92
C ARG A 232 14.55 -8.31 12.90
N PHE A 233 13.44 -8.87 12.40
CA PHE A 233 12.56 -9.76 13.15
C PHE A 233 12.46 -11.13 12.49
N LYS A 234 12.93 -12.18 13.15
CA LYS A 234 12.86 -13.56 12.64
C LYS A 234 11.49 -14.21 12.84
N ARG A 235 10.75 -13.79 13.88
CA ARG A 235 9.37 -14.17 14.18
C ARG A 235 8.59 -13.00 14.77
N GLY A 236 7.26 -13.06 14.69
CA GLY A 236 6.36 -12.15 15.42
C GLY A 236 4.99 -11.98 14.80
N ASP A 237 4.12 -11.28 15.50
CA ASP A 237 2.76 -10.96 15.08
C ASP A 237 2.41 -9.50 15.42
N ASP A 238 1.59 -8.82 14.62
CA ASP A 238 1.19 -7.42 14.89
C ASP A 238 2.39 -6.45 15.02
N ILE A 239 3.36 -6.57 14.10
CA ILE A 239 4.53 -5.69 14.06
C ILE A 239 4.18 -4.43 13.26
N LYS A 240 4.41 -3.23 13.80
CA LYS A 240 4.21 -1.97 13.05
C LYS A 240 5.48 -1.15 13.01
N ILE A 241 5.86 -0.72 11.80
CA ILE A 241 6.99 0.18 11.54
C ILE A 241 6.39 1.39 10.84
N LEU A 242 6.32 2.52 11.55
CA LEU A 242 5.50 3.66 11.18
C LEU A 242 6.32 4.95 11.21
N ASP A 243 6.19 5.80 10.19
CA ASP A 243 6.75 7.16 10.23
C ASP A 243 8.28 7.20 10.46
N CYS A 244 8.99 6.10 10.17
CA CYS A 244 10.43 5.97 10.39
C CYS A 244 11.24 6.50 9.20
N THR A 245 12.45 6.96 9.48
CA THR A 245 13.41 7.37 8.44
C THR A 245 14.60 6.42 8.44
N PHE A 246 14.96 5.90 7.26
CA PHE A 246 16.10 5.04 7.04
C PHE A 246 17.09 5.77 6.14
N ASP A 247 18.18 6.23 6.74
CA ASP A 247 19.34 6.84 6.08
C ASP A 247 20.53 5.89 6.24
N VAL A 248 20.48 4.79 5.48
CA VAL A 248 21.27 3.58 5.76
C VAL A 248 22.20 3.26 4.58
N SER A 249 23.25 4.06 4.44
CA SER A 249 24.22 3.89 3.35
C SER A 249 25.05 2.62 3.54
N GLY A 250 24.92 1.64 2.64
CA GLY A 250 25.79 0.46 2.57
C GLY A 250 25.20 -0.87 3.03
N THR A 251 23.99 -0.88 3.59
CA THR A 251 23.32 -2.10 4.08
C THR A 251 21.84 -2.13 3.68
N LYS A 252 21.05 -3.05 4.25
CA LYS A 252 19.60 -3.17 4.04
C LYS A 252 18.84 -2.47 5.17
N SER A 253 17.54 -2.20 4.97
CA SER A 253 16.74 -1.50 5.99
C SER A 253 15.97 -2.46 6.90
N ILE A 254 15.11 -3.31 6.35
CA ILE A 254 14.17 -4.12 7.12
C ILE A 254 14.21 -5.58 6.67
N GLY A 255 14.32 -6.52 7.60
CA GLY A 255 14.23 -7.96 7.34
C GLY A 255 13.21 -8.67 8.23
N LEU A 256 12.14 -9.20 7.63
CA LEU A 256 11.05 -9.87 8.35
C LEU A 256 10.98 -11.37 8.01
N GLY A 257 10.73 -12.19 9.03
CA GLY A 257 10.69 -13.66 8.93
C GLY A 257 12.09 -14.28 8.89
N ALA A 258 12.17 -15.59 8.71
CA ALA A 258 13.43 -16.31 8.57
C ALA A 258 13.39 -17.29 7.39
N ALA A 259 14.50 -17.44 6.68
CA ALA A 259 14.56 -18.26 5.48
C ALA A 259 14.70 -19.78 5.79
N THR A 260 15.34 -20.12 6.90
CA THR A 260 15.78 -21.49 7.23
C THR A 260 15.05 -22.10 8.43
N SER A 261 14.21 -21.33 9.12
CA SER A 261 13.41 -21.80 10.26
C SER A 261 11.92 -21.74 9.94
N THR A 262 11.11 -22.44 10.76
CA THR A 262 9.64 -22.37 10.69
C THR A 262 9.10 -21.04 11.21
N SER A 263 9.95 -20.21 11.81
CA SER A 263 9.66 -18.89 12.33
C SER A 263 9.09 -17.98 11.25
N GLN A 264 7.96 -17.35 11.58
CA GLN A 264 7.20 -16.52 10.65
C GLN A 264 6.86 -15.18 11.29
N VAL A 265 6.78 -14.14 10.45
CA VAL A 265 6.17 -12.87 10.83
C VAL A 265 4.76 -12.77 10.21
N THR A 266 3.74 -12.46 11.02
CA THR A 266 2.37 -12.25 10.56
C THR A 266 1.80 -10.89 10.97
N ASN A 267 0.75 -10.44 10.28
CA ASN A 267 -0.02 -9.23 10.65
C ASN A 267 0.85 -7.97 10.78
N PHE A 268 1.79 -7.75 9.86
CA PHE A 268 2.73 -6.62 9.94
C PHE A 268 2.30 -5.41 9.10
N VAL A 269 2.74 -4.22 9.51
CA VAL A 269 2.52 -2.96 8.77
C VAL A 269 3.83 -2.18 8.67
N ILE A 270 4.20 -1.78 7.45
CA ILE A 270 5.29 -0.83 7.18
C ILE A 270 4.67 0.36 6.46
N SER A 271 4.60 1.51 7.12
CA SER A 271 3.87 2.64 6.54
C SER A 271 4.46 4.00 6.86
N ARG A 272 4.30 4.95 5.92
CA ARG A 272 4.79 6.34 6.03
C ARG A 272 6.28 6.44 6.32
N CYS A 273 7.04 5.41 5.95
CA CYS A 273 8.49 5.40 6.15
C CYS A 273 9.20 6.06 4.96
N THR A 274 10.34 6.68 5.25
CA THR A 274 11.22 7.27 4.25
C THR A 274 12.52 6.48 4.17
N PHE A 275 12.93 6.08 2.97
CA PHE A 275 14.14 5.32 2.68
C PHE A 275 15.03 6.12 1.73
N TYR A 276 16.26 6.42 2.17
CA TYR A 276 17.21 7.27 1.45
C TYR A 276 18.58 6.57 1.29
N ASP A 277 19.14 6.63 0.07
CA ASP A 277 20.45 6.03 -0.32
C ASP A 277 20.67 4.57 0.14
N ILE A 278 19.66 3.72 -0.07
CA ILE A 278 19.71 2.31 0.36
C ILE A 278 20.50 1.47 -0.65
N ARG A 279 21.68 0.97 -0.25
CA ARG A 279 22.62 0.34 -1.22
C ARG A 279 22.46 -1.16 -1.43
N ALA A 280 21.94 -1.90 -0.45
CA ALA A 280 21.81 -3.37 -0.57
C ALA A 280 20.36 -3.86 -0.75
N GLY A 281 19.39 -2.96 -0.62
CA GLY A 281 17.94 -3.20 -0.78
C GLY A 281 17.12 -2.86 0.46
N VAL A 282 15.85 -2.53 0.27
CA VAL A 282 15.05 -1.86 1.31
C VAL A 282 14.39 -2.85 2.27
N ILE A 283 13.50 -3.72 1.76
CA ILE A 283 12.74 -4.67 2.58
C ILE A 283 12.97 -6.10 2.07
N ASP A 284 13.43 -6.98 2.95
CA ASP A 284 13.39 -8.42 2.74
C ASP A 284 12.21 -9.04 3.50
N LEU A 285 11.35 -9.71 2.74
CA LEU A 285 10.29 -10.56 3.25
C LEU A 285 10.72 -12.01 3.06
N LEU A 286 11.02 -12.68 4.16
CA LEU A 286 11.42 -14.07 4.14
C LEU A 286 10.18 -14.94 4.33
N ASN A 287 9.98 -15.52 5.50
CA ASN A 287 8.77 -16.25 5.83
C ASN A 287 7.73 -15.33 6.49
N VAL A 288 6.87 -14.68 5.69
CA VAL A 288 5.87 -13.72 6.19
C VAL A 288 4.47 -13.93 5.62
N LYS A 289 3.42 -13.45 6.31
CA LYS A 289 2.02 -13.44 5.83
C LYS A 289 1.23 -12.25 6.37
N LYS A 290 0.10 -11.91 5.74
CA LYS A 290 -0.89 -10.94 6.26
C LYS A 290 -0.27 -9.56 6.52
N GLY A 291 0.37 -8.97 5.51
CA GLY A 291 1.12 -7.72 5.67
C GLY A 291 0.55 -6.53 4.91
N GLN A 292 0.98 -5.33 5.29
CA GLN A 292 0.75 -4.10 4.54
C GLN A 292 2.06 -3.30 4.43
N ILE A 293 2.40 -2.85 3.22
CA ILE A 293 3.52 -1.94 2.94
C ILE A 293 2.96 -0.75 2.15
N VAL A 294 2.66 0.35 2.86
CA VAL A 294 1.76 1.39 2.35
C VAL A 294 2.28 2.81 2.61
N ASP A 295 2.14 3.72 1.64
CA ASP A 295 2.49 5.14 1.77
C ASP A 295 3.97 5.40 2.11
N ASN A 296 4.89 4.55 1.62
CA ASN A 296 6.31 4.76 1.86
C ASN A 296 6.96 5.56 0.73
N LYS A 297 8.01 6.32 1.06
CA LYS A 297 8.85 7.04 0.10
C LYS A 297 10.23 6.42 0.05
N CYS A 298 10.71 6.09 -1.14
CA CYS A 298 12.07 5.62 -1.37
C CYS A 298 12.72 6.49 -2.44
N TYR A 299 13.92 7.02 -2.18
CA TYR A 299 14.61 7.88 -3.13
C TYR A 299 16.13 7.82 -2.99
N TRP A 300 16.82 8.17 -4.06
CA TRP A 300 18.27 8.09 -4.23
C TRP A 300 18.94 9.48 -4.31
N ASP A 301 20.27 9.53 -4.15
CA ASP A 301 21.07 10.77 -4.13
C ASP A 301 21.93 10.99 -5.40
N ALA A 302 21.56 10.35 -6.52
CA ALA A 302 22.27 10.31 -7.79
C ALA A 302 23.60 9.51 -7.84
N ALA A 303 24.24 9.21 -6.70
CA ALA A 303 25.52 8.49 -6.68
C ALA A 303 25.34 6.96 -6.78
N HIS A 304 24.24 6.42 -6.23
CA HIS A 304 23.97 4.99 -6.20
C HIS A 304 22.50 4.67 -6.42
N ARG A 305 22.22 3.56 -7.13
CA ARG A 305 20.85 3.09 -7.36
C ARG A 305 20.42 2.09 -6.30
N ILE A 306 19.12 2.11 -5.99
CA ILE A 306 18.53 1.22 -4.99
C ILE A 306 18.12 -0.09 -5.68
N PRO A 307 18.72 -1.26 -5.35
CA PRO A 307 18.50 -2.48 -6.11
C PRO A 307 17.05 -2.98 -6.08
N TYR A 308 16.42 -2.96 -4.92
CA TYR A 308 15.02 -3.32 -4.80
C TYR A 308 14.34 -2.65 -3.61
N PHE A 309 13.06 -2.35 -3.75
CA PHE A 309 12.22 -1.96 -2.63
C PHE A 309 11.78 -3.19 -1.83
N ILE A 310 11.21 -4.21 -2.48
CA ILE A 310 10.80 -5.45 -1.82
C ILE A 310 11.46 -6.65 -2.51
N ASN A 311 12.11 -7.49 -1.71
CA ASN A 311 12.54 -8.81 -2.13
C ASN A 311 11.85 -9.87 -1.26
N VAL A 312 11.17 -10.82 -1.91
CA VAL A 312 10.48 -11.93 -1.26
C VAL A 312 11.23 -13.22 -1.55
N SER A 313 11.81 -13.80 -0.51
CA SER A 313 12.63 -15.00 -0.64
C SER A 313 12.46 -15.91 0.57
N ALA A 314 11.98 -17.13 0.35
CA ALA A 314 11.68 -18.20 1.31
C ALA A 314 10.19 -18.37 1.65
N ASN A 315 9.64 -19.52 1.25
CA ASN A 315 8.25 -19.96 1.45
C ASN A 315 7.19 -19.13 0.70
N ALA A 316 5.99 -19.70 0.60
CA ALA A 316 4.86 -19.04 -0.04
C ALA A 316 4.42 -17.82 0.76
N LEU A 317 4.24 -16.69 0.07
CA LEU A 317 3.73 -15.45 0.63
C LEU A 317 2.22 -15.37 0.39
N THR A 318 1.45 -15.10 1.46
CA THR A 318 0.01 -14.90 1.32
C THR A 318 -0.52 -13.66 2.05
N HIS A 319 -1.56 -13.04 1.48
CA HIS A 319 -2.27 -11.90 2.06
C HIS A 319 -1.36 -10.67 2.26
N LEU A 320 -0.70 -10.18 1.22
CA LEU A 320 0.12 -8.96 1.30
C LEU A 320 -0.50 -7.84 0.46
N GLN A 321 -0.52 -6.62 1.00
CA GLN A 321 -0.83 -5.42 0.24
C GLN A 321 0.38 -4.50 0.16
N VAL A 322 0.75 -4.09 -1.04
CA VAL A 322 1.81 -3.11 -1.33
C VAL A 322 1.15 -1.96 -2.10
N MET A 323 0.91 -0.85 -1.41
CA MET A 323 0.00 0.19 -1.92
C MET A 323 0.57 1.60 -1.79
N ALA A 324 0.30 2.47 -2.76
CA ALA A 324 0.55 3.90 -2.65
C ALA A 324 2.00 4.29 -2.29
N ASN A 325 2.99 3.44 -2.63
CA ASN A 325 4.40 3.77 -2.39
C ASN A 325 4.95 4.64 -3.53
N LEU A 326 5.78 5.62 -3.18
CA LEU A 326 6.49 6.51 -4.10
C LEU A 326 7.97 6.15 -4.13
N LEU A 327 8.44 5.61 -5.24
CA LEU A 327 9.78 5.05 -5.40
C LEU A 327 10.51 5.76 -6.54
N ASP A 328 11.64 6.38 -6.24
CA ASP A 328 12.45 7.10 -7.22
C ASP A 328 13.89 6.56 -7.25
N GLY A 329 14.36 6.12 -8.42
CA GLY A 329 15.69 5.52 -8.56
C GLY A 329 15.82 4.09 -7.99
N VAL A 330 14.69 3.39 -7.84
CA VAL A 330 14.64 1.97 -7.45
C VAL A 330 14.60 1.09 -8.69
N ASP A 331 15.51 0.11 -8.82
CA ASP A 331 15.58 -0.79 -9.98
C ASP A 331 14.35 -1.70 -10.02
N ASN A 332 14.10 -2.45 -8.94
CA ASN A 332 12.94 -3.33 -8.78
C ASN A 332 12.04 -2.83 -7.66
N LEU A 333 10.78 -2.47 -7.93
CA LEU A 333 9.78 -2.36 -6.86
C LEU A 333 9.64 -3.70 -6.14
N TRP A 334 9.58 -4.78 -6.91
CA TRP A 334 9.29 -6.11 -6.41
C TRP A 334 10.18 -7.16 -7.06
N ASN A 335 10.76 -8.02 -6.24
CA ASN A 335 11.40 -9.25 -6.66
C ASN A 335 10.85 -10.44 -5.84
N SER A 336 10.49 -11.54 -6.50
CA SER A 336 10.07 -12.76 -5.82
C SER A 336 10.38 -14.01 -6.62
N ASN A 337 10.75 -15.09 -5.94
CA ASN A 337 10.94 -16.42 -6.52
C ASN A 337 10.13 -17.51 -5.81
N VAL A 338 9.06 -17.11 -5.12
CA VAL A 338 8.19 -17.97 -4.31
C VAL A 338 6.75 -17.92 -4.80
N LEU A 339 5.93 -18.87 -4.37
CA LEU A 339 4.49 -18.83 -4.64
C LEU A 339 3.85 -17.62 -3.94
N LEU A 340 3.09 -16.85 -4.71
CA LEU A 340 2.29 -15.72 -4.24
C LEU A 340 0.81 -16.09 -4.28
N ASP A 341 0.09 -15.80 -3.20
CA ASP A 341 -1.35 -16.01 -3.13
C ASP A 341 -2.07 -14.89 -2.38
N ASN A 342 -3.05 -14.24 -3.01
CA ASN A 342 -3.76 -13.09 -2.45
C ASN A 342 -2.80 -11.93 -2.13
N VAL A 343 -2.08 -11.49 -3.16
CA VAL A 343 -1.11 -10.39 -3.06
C VAL A 343 -1.60 -9.25 -3.95
N ALA A 344 -1.63 -8.04 -3.42
CA ALA A 344 -2.01 -6.84 -4.14
C ALA A 344 -0.82 -5.87 -4.20
N ILE A 345 -0.45 -5.46 -5.40
CA ILE A 345 0.55 -4.44 -5.72
C ILE A 345 -0.19 -3.36 -6.47
N THR A 346 -0.65 -2.32 -5.78
CA THR A 346 -1.58 -1.35 -6.36
C THR A 346 -1.20 0.10 -6.10
N GLN A 347 -1.50 1.02 -7.02
CA GLN A 347 -1.33 2.46 -6.79
C GLN A 347 0.10 2.89 -6.48
N ASN A 348 1.11 2.08 -6.81
CA ASN A 348 2.51 2.45 -6.59
C ASN A 348 3.06 3.27 -7.75
N ILE A 349 3.90 4.24 -7.46
CA ILE A 349 4.62 5.04 -8.45
C ILE A 349 6.09 4.68 -8.34
N ALA A 350 6.66 4.09 -9.40
CA ALA A 350 8.08 3.78 -9.50
C ALA A 350 8.68 4.54 -10.69
N THR A 351 9.55 5.50 -10.42
CA THR A 351 10.22 6.34 -11.43
C THR A 351 11.70 6.00 -11.56
N GLY A 352 12.19 6.08 -12.80
CA GLY A 352 13.59 5.82 -13.11
C GLY A 352 14.01 4.39 -12.84
N ALA A 353 13.10 3.40 -12.94
CA ALA A 353 13.45 1.99 -12.82
C ALA A 353 14.46 1.58 -13.91
N LYS A 354 15.33 0.61 -13.60
CA LYS A 354 16.26 0.02 -14.57
C LYS A 354 16.08 -1.48 -14.62
N GLY A 355 15.80 -2.00 -15.81
CA GLY A 355 15.64 -3.42 -16.02
C GLY A 355 14.19 -3.91 -15.86
N LEU A 356 13.75 -4.25 -14.65
CA LEU A 356 12.41 -4.82 -14.39
C LEU A 356 11.79 -4.09 -13.21
N THR A 357 10.56 -3.56 -13.27
CA THR A 357 9.95 -2.98 -12.07
C THR A 357 9.37 -4.07 -11.16
N LEU A 358 8.63 -5.02 -11.74
CA LEU A 358 8.13 -6.22 -11.07
C LEU A 358 8.78 -7.46 -11.68
N SER A 359 9.54 -8.19 -10.88
CA SER A 359 10.14 -9.48 -11.21
C SER A 359 9.47 -10.58 -10.39
N ILE A 360 8.63 -11.39 -11.03
CA ILE A 360 7.90 -12.48 -10.38
C ILE A 360 8.28 -13.81 -11.05
N GLY A 361 9.16 -14.55 -10.41
CA GLY A 361 9.67 -15.85 -10.85
C GLY A 361 9.24 -17.01 -9.96
N GLY A 362 10.03 -18.08 -9.98
CA GLY A 362 9.87 -19.25 -9.11
C GLY A 362 9.32 -20.49 -9.81
N GLY A 363 8.89 -20.39 -11.07
CA GLY A 363 8.52 -21.57 -11.85
C GLY A 363 7.17 -22.19 -11.47
N GLY A 364 6.46 -21.65 -10.48
CA GLY A 364 5.19 -22.14 -9.95
C GLY A 364 3.95 -21.50 -10.60
N ILE A 365 2.81 -21.55 -9.90
CA ILE A 365 1.57 -20.83 -10.26
C ILE A 365 1.22 -19.90 -9.10
N ASN A 366 1.10 -18.61 -9.38
CA ASN A 366 0.61 -17.61 -8.43
C ASN A 366 -0.91 -17.49 -8.52
N TYR A 367 -1.55 -17.15 -7.41
CA TYR A 367 -3.01 -17.09 -7.29
C TYR A 367 -3.46 -15.72 -6.79
N ARG A 368 -4.56 -15.19 -7.32
CA ARG A 368 -5.20 -13.96 -6.78
C ARG A 368 -4.21 -12.80 -6.64
N LEU A 369 -3.38 -12.61 -7.66
CA LEU A 369 -2.43 -11.52 -7.74
C LEU A 369 -3.13 -10.32 -8.37
N LEU A 370 -3.15 -9.18 -7.67
CA LEU A 370 -3.68 -7.92 -8.17
C LEU A 370 -2.51 -6.97 -8.45
N ILE A 371 -2.30 -6.60 -9.69
CA ILE A 371 -1.34 -5.56 -10.11
C ILE A 371 -2.15 -4.46 -10.76
N THR A 372 -2.60 -3.47 -9.98
CA THR A 372 -3.51 -2.45 -10.51
C THR A 372 -3.12 -1.01 -10.23
N ASP A 373 -3.44 -0.11 -11.16
CA ASP A 373 -3.33 1.34 -10.97
C ASP A 373 -1.90 1.81 -10.62
N ASN A 374 -0.87 1.05 -11.00
CA ASN A 374 0.52 1.44 -10.76
C ASN A 374 1.08 2.27 -11.91
N GLN A 375 2.03 3.16 -11.62
CA GLN A 375 2.79 3.89 -12.62
C GLN A 375 4.26 3.45 -12.58
N PHE A 376 4.71 2.79 -13.64
CA PHE A 376 6.09 2.33 -13.81
C PHE A 376 6.76 3.09 -14.94
N ASP A 377 7.77 3.86 -14.60
CA ASP A 377 8.60 4.65 -15.51
C ASP A 377 10.06 4.19 -15.37
N GLY A 378 10.70 3.86 -16.48
CA GLY A 378 12.09 3.43 -16.44
C GLY A 378 12.72 3.12 -17.79
N ASP A 379 13.98 2.71 -17.73
CA ASP A 379 14.73 2.10 -18.83
C ASP A 379 14.69 0.59 -18.67
N PHE A 380 13.88 -0.07 -19.50
CA PHE A 380 13.70 -1.52 -19.46
C PHE A 380 14.55 -2.24 -20.51
N SER A 381 15.65 -1.63 -20.97
CA SER A 381 16.51 -2.23 -21.99
C SER A 381 17.24 -3.50 -21.51
N GLY A 382 17.56 -4.37 -22.47
CA GLY A 382 18.31 -5.60 -22.25
C GLY A 382 17.44 -6.83 -22.10
N THR A 383 18.05 -7.91 -21.57
CA THR A 383 17.42 -9.22 -21.46
C THR A 383 17.47 -9.78 -20.04
N SER A 384 16.48 -10.62 -19.70
CA SER A 384 16.40 -11.43 -18.49
C SER A 384 15.85 -12.81 -18.86
N ALA A 385 16.47 -13.89 -18.39
CA ALA A 385 16.09 -15.27 -18.74
C ALA A 385 15.93 -15.53 -20.25
N GLY A 386 16.76 -14.88 -21.09
CA GLY A 386 16.69 -15.00 -22.55
C GLY A 386 15.51 -14.26 -23.21
N GLN A 387 14.70 -13.54 -22.42
CA GLN A 387 13.64 -12.68 -22.91
C GLN A 387 14.06 -11.21 -22.81
N GLU A 388 13.46 -10.37 -23.64
CA GLU A 388 13.50 -8.92 -23.47
C GLU A 388 12.99 -8.55 -22.06
N LYS A 389 13.57 -7.55 -21.41
CA LYS A 389 13.07 -7.06 -20.13
C LYS A 389 11.77 -6.26 -20.30
N SER A 390 10.97 -6.18 -19.24
CA SER A 390 9.69 -5.45 -19.22
C SER A 390 9.39 -4.89 -17.83
N PRO A 391 8.61 -3.80 -17.71
CA PRO A 391 8.14 -3.30 -16.41
C PRO A 391 7.48 -4.38 -15.56
N ILE A 392 6.60 -5.19 -16.14
CA ILE A 392 5.95 -6.33 -15.47
C ILE A 392 6.46 -7.63 -16.09
N PHE A 393 7.32 -8.35 -15.37
CA PHE A 393 8.00 -9.54 -15.86
C PHE A 393 7.69 -10.76 -14.98
N ILE A 394 6.83 -11.64 -15.51
CA ILE A 394 6.32 -12.84 -14.85
C ILE A 394 6.64 -14.06 -15.73
N TYR A 395 7.91 -14.18 -16.12
CA TYR A 395 8.33 -15.21 -17.06
C TYR A 395 8.56 -16.56 -16.38
N GLY A 396 8.17 -17.64 -17.06
CA GLY A 396 8.30 -19.01 -16.56
C GLY A 396 7.41 -19.34 -15.36
N THR A 397 6.49 -18.46 -14.98
CA THR A 397 5.61 -18.59 -13.82
C THR A 397 4.16 -18.36 -14.24
N GLY A 398 3.23 -19.16 -13.72
CA GLY A 398 1.80 -19.08 -14.07
C GLY A 398 1.01 -18.09 -13.19
N LEU A 399 -0.16 -17.70 -13.68
CA LEU A 399 -1.09 -16.79 -12.98
C LEU A 399 -2.51 -17.36 -12.99
N ARG A 400 -3.14 -17.44 -11.82
CA ARG A 400 -4.55 -17.84 -11.71
C ARG A 400 -5.39 -16.83 -10.96
N TYR A 401 -6.62 -16.60 -11.45
CA TYR A 401 -7.60 -15.73 -10.79
C TYR A 401 -7.03 -14.33 -10.46
N SER A 402 -6.16 -13.83 -11.33
CA SER A 402 -5.37 -12.63 -11.11
C SER A 402 -5.86 -11.46 -11.99
N LEU A 403 -5.54 -10.22 -11.60
CA LEU A 403 -5.92 -9.02 -12.33
C LEU A 403 -4.71 -8.13 -12.54
N ILE A 404 -4.45 -7.74 -13.78
CA ILE A 404 -3.43 -6.75 -14.17
C ILE A 404 -4.16 -5.63 -14.92
N SER A 405 -4.48 -4.52 -14.26
CA SER A 405 -5.31 -3.47 -14.85
C SER A 405 -5.01 -2.04 -14.41
N GLY A 406 -5.26 -1.04 -15.26
CA GLY A 406 -5.11 0.36 -14.91
C GLY A 406 -3.66 0.85 -14.77
N ASN A 407 -2.67 0.04 -15.14
CA ASN A 407 -1.26 0.41 -14.95
C ASN A 407 -0.76 1.31 -16.09
N VAL A 408 0.09 2.28 -15.76
CA VAL A 408 0.83 3.12 -16.70
C VAL A 408 2.27 2.60 -16.79
N LEU A 409 2.70 2.21 -17.99
CA LEU A 409 3.97 1.53 -18.26
C LEU A 409 4.76 2.38 -19.27
N ASN A 410 5.61 3.27 -18.77
CA ASN A 410 6.40 4.20 -19.58
C ASN A 410 7.84 3.72 -19.76
N ASN A 411 8.22 3.38 -20.99
CA ASN A 411 9.59 3.03 -21.35
C ASN A 411 10.34 4.23 -21.94
N THR A 412 11.41 4.63 -21.26
CA THR A 412 12.27 5.74 -21.68
C THR A 412 13.36 5.32 -22.69
N ALA A 413 13.62 4.02 -22.86
CA ALA A 413 14.67 3.51 -23.76
C ALA A 413 14.25 3.38 -25.24
N GLY A 414 12.95 3.50 -25.55
CA GLY A 414 12.43 3.67 -26.90
C GLY A 414 12.73 2.55 -27.91
N THR A 415 13.10 1.33 -27.49
CA THR A 415 13.48 0.20 -28.39
C THR A 415 12.80 -1.12 -28.07
N LEU A 416 11.89 -1.14 -27.08
CA LEU A 416 11.27 -2.35 -26.55
C LEU A 416 9.93 -2.66 -27.22
N THR A 417 9.54 -3.93 -27.17
CA THR A 417 8.32 -4.48 -27.77
C THR A 417 7.30 -4.99 -26.74
N LYS A 418 7.73 -5.31 -25.50
CA LYS A 418 6.88 -6.01 -24.52
C LYS A 418 6.75 -5.24 -23.20
N PRO A 419 5.63 -4.54 -22.94
CA PRO A 419 5.40 -3.84 -21.66
C PRO A 419 5.05 -4.80 -20.50
N ILE A 420 4.45 -5.94 -20.83
CA ILE A 420 4.05 -6.98 -19.86
C ILE A 420 4.44 -8.34 -20.43
N GLN A 421 5.02 -9.19 -19.59
CA GLN A 421 5.40 -10.55 -19.96
C GLN A 421 4.90 -11.56 -18.93
N PHE A 422 4.19 -12.58 -19.39
CA PHE A 422 3.84 -13.76 -18.60
C PHE A 422 3.63 -14.98 -19.50
N ASP A 423 3.73 -16.17 -18.91
CA ASP A 423 3.48 -17.43 -19.61
C ASP A 423 1.98 -17.68 -19.75
N VAL A 424 1.44 -17.33 -20.92
CA VAL A 424 0.01 -17.48 -21.23
C VAL A 424 -0.48 -18.93 -21.18
N THR A 425 0.40 -19.91 -21.41
CA THR A 425 0.03 -21.33 -21.34
C THR A 425 -0.23 -21.79 -19.90
N ARG A 426 0.19 -20.98 -18.93
CA ARG A 426 0.10 -21.24 -17.49
C ARG A 426 -0.82 -20.24 -16.81
N CYS A 427 -1.69 -19.58 -17.58
CA CYS A 427 -2.66 -18.61 -17.09
C CYS A 427 -4.09 -19.16 -17.13
N GLU A 428 -4.85 -19.00 -16.05
CA GLU A 428 -6.25 -19.44 -15.96
C GLU A 428 -7.07 -18.44 -15.15
N GLY A 429 -8.18 -17.94 -15.69
CA GLY A 429 -9.01 -16.95 -14.98
C GLY A 429 -8.30 -15.64 -14.65
N THR A 430 -7.21 -15.32 -15.36
CA THR A 430 -6.44 -14.09 -15.20
C THR A 430 -6.89 -13.05 -16.22
N ILE A 431 -7.14 -11.81 -15.77
CA ILE A 431 -7.57 -10.69 -16.59
C ILE A 431 -6.41 -9.69 -16.71
N CYS A 432 -6.11 -9.25 -17.93
CA CYS A 432 -5.15 -8.19 -18.21
C CYS A 432 -5.80 -7.17 -19.15
N THR A 433 -6.16 -5.99 -18.65
CA THR A 433 -6.97 -4.97 -19.37
C THR A 433 -6.55 -3.57 -18.95
N ASP A 434 -6.95 -2.53 -19.68
CA ASP A 434 -6.86 -1.12 -19.27
C ASP A 434 -5.46 -0.62 -18.85
N ASN A 435 -4.39 -1.21 -19.42
CA ASN A 435 -3.02 -0.77 -19.15
C ASN A 435 -2.53 0.17 -20.27
N LEU A 436 -1.93 1.29 -19.90
CA LEU A 436 -1.35 2.27 -20.82
C LEU A 436 0.15 1.99 -21.02
N ALA A 437 0.57 1.68 -22.25
CA ALA A 437 1.98 1.50 -22.60
C ALA A 437 2.51 2.66 -23.44
N ILE A 438 3.63 3.27 -23.02
CA ILE A 438 4.25 4.45 -23.65
C ILE A 438 5.72 4.14 -23.97
N GLY A 439 6.21 4.52 -25.16
CA GLY A 439 7.63 4.37 -25.51
C GLY A 439 8.08 2.99 -26.03
N TYR A 440 7.17 2.26 -26.68
CA TYR A 440 7.43 0.94 -27.30
C TYR A 440 7.30 1.03 -28.84
N THR A 441 8.19 0.37 -29.59
CA THR A 441 8.48 0.72 -30.99
C THR A 441 7.55 0.14 -32.05
N THR A 442 6.83 -0.95 -31.80
CA THR A 442 5.86 -1.50 -32.76
C THR A 442 4.88 -2.47 -32.09
N TYR A 443 3.58 -2.27 -32.33
CA TYR A 443 2.54 -3.30 -32.15
C TYR A 443 2.65 -4.34 -33.27
N SER A 444 3.29 -5.48 -33.03
CA SER A 444 3.07 -6.68 -33.86
C SER A 444 2.19 -7.66 -33.09
N GLU A 445 0.87 -7.47 -33.16
CA GLU A 445 -0.22 -8.45 -32.91
C GLU A 445 -0.19 -9.37 -31.66
N ARG A 446 0.74 -9.22 -30.73
CA ARG A 446 0.90 -10.15 -29.60
C ARG A 446 1.36 -9.44 -28.33
N VAL A 447 0.43 -8.74 -27.69
CA VAL A 447 0.45 -8.67 -26.22
C VAL A 447 -0.03 -10.04 -25.70
N ALA A 448 0.79 -11.07 -25.91
CA ALA A 448 0.67 -12.44 -25.39
C ALA A 448 1.76 -13.32 -26.03
N GLY A 449 2.67 -13.84 -25.21
CA GLY A 449 3.41 -15.10 -25.38
C GLY A 449 3.86 -15.52 -26.80
N TYR A 450 5.17 -15.54 -27.01
CA TYR A 450 5.78 -16.46 -27.98
C TYR A 450 6.66 -17.46 -27.23
N GLY A 451 6.33 -18.74 -27.38
CA GLY A 451 7.06 -19.91 -26.91
C GLY A 451 6.33 -21.16 -27.41
N TYR A 452 6.68 -21.64 -28.61
CA TYR A 452 6.16 -22.87 -29.18
C TYR A 452 6.68 -24.07 -28.37
N GLY A 453 5.77 -24.91 -27.88
CA GLY A 453 6.06 -26.21 -27.29
C GLY A 453 4.81 -27.09 -27.43
N THR A 454 4.91 -28.10 -28.27
CA THR A 454 3.81 -29.01 -28.65
C THR A 454 3.28 -29.82 -27.47
N ALA A 455 2.07 -29.54 -26.96
CA ALA A 455 1.19 -30.54 -26.33
C ALA A 455 -0.24 -30.02 -26.01
N SER A 456 -1.21 -30.67 -26.67
CA SER A 456 -2.63 -30.91 -26.31
C SER A 456 -3.68 -29.75 -26.26
N PRO A 457 -4.81 -29.86 -27.00
CA PRO A 457 -5.84 -28.82 -27.14
C PRO A 457 -7.10 -29.06 -26.29
N THR A 458 -7.02 -29.01 -24.95
CA THR A 458 -8.21 -29.22 -24.08
C THR A 458 -8.41 -28.26 -22.92
N GLN A 459 -7.82 -27.05 -22.92
CA GLN A 459 -8.16 -26.03 -21.92
C GLN A 459 -8.60 -24.72 -22.57
N VAL A 460 -9.80 -24.28 -22.14
CA VAL A 460 -10.55 -23.11 -22.60
C VAL A 460 -9.73 -21.82 -22.40
N PRO A 461 -9.64 -20.90 -23.38
CA PRO A 461 -8.82 -19.68 -23.24
C PRO A 461 -9.36 -18.72 -22.18
N ALA A 462 -8.46 -18.21 -21.33
CA ALA A 462 -8.73 -17.05 -20.48
C ALA A 462 -8.96 -15.80 -21.35
N TYR A 463 -10.03 -15.06 -21.07
CA TYR A 463 -10.40 -13.84 -21.78
C TYR A 463 -9.29 -12.78 -21.68
N VAL A 464 -8.61 -12.53 -22.80
CA VAL A 464 -7.74 -11.36 -23.00
C VAL A 464 -8.61 -10.27 -23.63
N GLY A 465 -9.33 -9.52 -22.80
CA GLY A 465 -9.98 -8.29 -23.21
C GLY A 465 -8.93 -7.18 -23.26
N GLN A 466 -8.27 -7.01 -24.40
CA GLN A 466 -7.41 -5.84 -24.62
C GLN A 466 -8.29 -4.67 -25.04
N GLU A 467 -8.26 -3.57 -24.30
CA GLU A 467 -8.63 -2.24 -24.81
C GLU A 467 -7.35 -1.47 -25.13
N PHE A 468 -7.19 -1.03 -26.38
CA PHE A 468 -6.05 -0.22 -26.82
C PHE A 468 -6.49 1.18 -27.28
N ILE A 469 -5.70 2.20 -26.91
CA ILE A 469 -5.76 3.55 -27.48
C ILE A 469 -4.70 3.65 -28.58
N ASN A 470 -5.12 3.85 -29.83
CA ASN A 470 -4.21 4.29 -30.90
C ASN A 470 -4.06 5.81 -30.84
N THR A 471 -2.90 6.30 -30.38
CA THR A 471 -2.63 7.74 -30.19
C THR A 471 -2.53 8.54 -31.50
N THR A 472 -2.43 7.88 -32.65
CA THR A 472 -2.44 8.55 -33.96
C THR A 472 -3.86 8.86 -34.42
N ASN A 473 -4.86 8.09 -33.98
CA ASN A 473 -6.23 8.14 -34.51
C ASN A 473 -7.34 8.29 -33.45
N GLY A 474 -7.06 8.18 -32.15
CA GLY A 474 -8.03 8.40 -31.08
C GLY A 474 -9.14 7.33 -30.93
N ILE A 475 -8.92 6.10 -31.41
CA ILE A 475 -9.94 5.02 -31.41
C ILE A 475 -9.58 3.89 -30.44
N TRP A 476 -10.63 3.34 -29.81
CA TRP A 476 -10.61 2.22 -28.86
C TRP A 476 -10.87 0.87 -29.59
N TYR A 477 -10.08 -0.18 -29.28
CA TYR A 477 -10.27 -1.51 -29.88
C TYR A 477 -10.35 -2.61 -28.83
N LYS A 478 -11.30 -3.55 -28.97
CA LYS A 478 -11.46 -4.77 -28.16
C LYS A 478 -11.23 -6.03 -28.98
N ALA A 479 -10.43 -6.98 -28.46
CA ALA A 479 -10.33 -8.33 -29.03
C ALA A 479 -11.52 -9.20 -28.58
N GLN A 480 -12.25 -9.78 -29.54
CA GLN A 480 -13.20 -10.88 -29.29
C GLN A 480 -12.63 -12.19 -29.85
N ASN A 481 -12.74 -13.26 -29.05
CA ASN A 481 -12.38 -14.64 -29.39
C ASN A 481 -12.83 -15.06 -30.81
N THR A 482 -11.91 -15.20 -31.76
CA THR A 482 -11.97 -16.23 -32.82
C THR A 482 -10.58 -16.47 -33.43
N THR A 483 -10.27 -17.74 -33.67
CA THR A 483 -9.02 -18.29 -34.20
C THR A 483 -8.83 -18.09 -35.71
N ALA A 484 -9.36 -17.02 -36.31
CA ALA A 484 -9.13 -16.74 -37.73
C ALA A 484 -9.03 -15.22 -37.96
N SER A 485 -7.89 -14.80 -38.50
CA SER A 485 -7.46 -13.41 -38.71
C SER A 485 -8.22 -12.67 -39.84
N THR A 486 -9.53 -12.85 -39.97
CA THR A 486 -10.32 -12.16 -41.01
C THR A 486 -11.57 -11.44 -40.49
N ASP A 487 -11.92 -11.57 -39.20
CA ASP A 487 -13.05 -10.86 -38.59
C ASP A 487 -12.61 -9.79 -37.57
N TRP A 488 -11.67 -8.94 -38.00
CA TRP A 488 -11.35 -7.70 -37.29
C TRP A 488 -12.49 -6.69 -37.46
N LYS A 489 -13.45 -6.69 -36.54
CA LYS A 489 -14.46 -5.62 -36.48
C LYS A 489 -14.22 -4.72 -35.26
N PRO A 490 -14.10 -3.40 -35.44
CA PRO A 490 -14.11 -2.48 -34.31
C PRO A 490 -15.46 -2.62 -33.60
N GLN A 491 -15.45 -3.11 -32.37
CA GLN A 491 -16.64 -3.11 -31.53
C GLN A 491 -16.69 -1.84 -30.69
N ASN A 492 -16.90 -0.72 -31.39
CA ASN A 492 -17.46 0.53 -30.87
C ASN A 492 -17.98 1.35 -32.05
N TYR A 493 -18.84 0.76 -32.85
CA TYR A 493 -19.72 1.59 -33.65
C TYR A 493 -20.62 2.33 -32.67
N ILE A 494 -20.48 3.65 -32.56
CA ILE A 494 -21.61 4.45 -32.10
C ILE A 494 -22.67 4.26 -33.18
N THR A 495 -23.57 3.31 -32.96
CA THR A 495 -24.63 3.04 -33.91
C THR A 495 -25.67 4.13 -33.77
N ARG A 496 -25.77 4.96 -34.81
CA ARG A 496 -26.86 5.92 -34.91
C ARG A 496 -27.96 5.31 -35.75
N THR A 497 -29.15 5.28 -35.16
CA THR A 497 -30.34 4.79 -35.83
C THR A 497 -31.20 5.96 -36.24
N TYR A 498 -31.31 6.17 -37.55
CA TYR A 498 -32.19 7.17 -38.12
C TYR A 498 -33.56 6.52 -38.34
N THR A 499 -34.59 7.05 -37.69
CA THR A 499 -35.94 6.50 -37.73
C THR A 499 -36.86 7.40 -38.53
N LEU A 500 -37.57 6.81 -39.50
CA LEU A 500 -38.57 7.44 -40.34
C LEU A 500 -39.90 6.72 -40.11
N ILE A 501 -41.00 7.47 -39.99
CA ILE A 501 -42.32 6.90 -39.67
C ILE A 501 -43.30 7.32 -40.76
N LEU A 502 -44.15 6.40 -41.21
CA LEU A 502 -45.13 6.60 -42.26
C LEU A 502 -46.46 5.87 -41.93
N GLY A 503 -47.57 6.33 -42.52
CA GLY A 503 -48.89 5.73 -42.31
C GLY A 503 -49.38 5.79 -40.86
N ILE A 504 -49.06 6.87 -40.12
CA ILE A 504 -49.60 7.10 -38.78
C ILE A 504 -51.08 7.44 -38.95
N SER A 505 -51.98 6.62 -38.39
CA SER A 505 -53.44 6.79 -38.46
C SER A 505 -54.08 6.76 -39.85
N SER A 506 -53.34 6.35 -40.88
CA SER A 506 -53.82 6.13 -42.24
C SER A 506 -53.03 5.03 -42.96
N ASP A 507 -53.55 4.54 -44.08
CA ASP A 507 -52.79 3.64 -44.96
C ASP A 507 -51.53 4.31 -45.51
N VAL A 508 -50.48 3.51 -45.66
CA VAL A 508 -49.31 3.90 -46.45
C VAL A 508 -49.72 4.02 -47.92
N SER A 509 -49.20 5.02 -48.64
CA SER A 509 -49.44 5.21 -50.08
C SER A 509 -48.13 5.26 -50.84
N VAL A 510 -48.17 4.86 -52.12
CA VAL A 510 -47.04 4.98 -53.05
C VAL A 510 -46.73 6.45 -53.30
N GLY A 511 -45.46 6.82 -53.24
CA GLY A 511 -45.05 8.20 -53.41
C GLY A 511 -43.55 8.40 -53.23
N THR A 512 -43.07 9.57 -53.65
CA THR A 512 -41.67 9.96 -53.51
C THR A 512 -41.51 10.96 -52.37
N ASN A 513 -40.42 10.84 -51.61
CA ASN A 513 -40.06 11.70 -50.48
C ASN A 513 -41.23 11.91 -49.50
N ILE A 514 -41.90 10.82 -49.14
CA ILE A 514 -43.18 10.87 -48.38
C ILE A 514 -43.01 11.19 -46.89
N THR A 515 -41.77 11.34 -46.42
CA THR A 515 -41.41 11.73 -45.06
C THR A 515 -40.55 12.99 -45.07
N ASN A 516 -40.39 13.61 -43.90
CA ASN A 516 -39.37 14.63 -43.71
C ASN A 516 -37.97 14.07 -44.05
N GLN A 517 -37.10 14.96 -44.53
CA GLN A 517 -35.69 14.64 -44.72
C GLN A 517 -34.96 14.71 -43.38
N VAL A 518 -34.07 13.76 -43.14
CA VAL A 518 -33.28 13.68 -41.91
C VAL A 518 -31.82 13.92 -42.27
N THR A 519 -31.17 14.85 -41.57
CA THR A 519 -29.74 15.12 -41.80
C THR A 519 -28.91 14.04 -41.12
N ILE A 520 -27.98 13.45 -41.87
CA ILE A 520 -26.95 12.56 -41.33
C ILE A 520 -25.92 13.42 -40.61
N GLU A 521 -25.86 13.33 -39.29
CA GLU A 521 -25.03 14.23 -38.48
C GLU A 521 -23.54 13.86 -38.52
N ASN A 522 -23.20 12.63 -38.91
CA ASN A 522 -21.82 12.11 -38.88
C ASN A 522 -21.60 11.09 -40.01
N SER A 523 -20.39 11.08 -40.55
CA SER A 523 -19.95 10.07 -41.53
C SER A 523 -19.89 8.67 -40.90
N GLY A 524 -20.08 7.62 -41.69
CA GLY A 524 -20.09 6.24 -41.21
C GLY A 524 -20.40 5.21 -42.30
N THR A 525 -20.65 3.97 -41.89
CA THR A 525 -21.02 2.86 -42.77
C THR A 525 -22.40 2.31 -42.41
N ILE A 526 -23.28 2.16 -43.39
CA ILE A 526 -24.60 1.52 -43.25
C ILE A 526 -24.39 0.05 -42.86
N GLN A 527 -25.02 -0.35 -41.76
CA GLN A 527 -24.94 -1.73 -41.26
C GLN A 527 -26.22 -2.51 -41.56
N LYS A 528 -27.37 -1.87 -41.35
CA LYS A 528 -28.66 -2.54 -41.39
C LYS A 528 -29.79 -1.57 -41.58
N ALA A 529 -30.82 -2.00 -42.30
CA ALA A 529 -32.10 -1.32 -42.37
C ALA A 529 -33.20 -2.23 -41.81
N TRP A 530 -34.11 -1.66 -41.02
CA TRP A 530 -35.26 -2.35 -40.44
C TRP A 530 -36.56 -1.69 -40.91
N ILE A 531 -37.59 -2.51 -41.06
CA ILE A 531 -38.95 -2.05 -41.29
C ILE A 531 -39.91 -2.84 -40.40
N ASN A 532 -40.82 -2.13 -39.74
CA ASN A 532 -41.84 -2.72 -38.86
C ASN A 532 -43.18 -2.05 -39.11
N ALA A 533 -44.28 -2.79 -39.05
CA ALA A 533 -45.64 -2.27 -39.17
C ALA A 533 -46.54 -2.80 -38.05
N LYS A 534 -47.49 -1.99 -37.58
CA LYS A 534 -48.56 -2.52 -36.72
C LYS A 534 -49.60 -3.29 -37.53
N THR A 535 -49.94 -2.77 -38.71
CA THR A 535 -50.80 -3.47 -39.68
C THR A 535 -49.94 -3.88 -40.87
N ALA A 536 -49.72 -5.18 -41.05
CA ALA A 536 -48.91 -5.73 -42.13
C ALA A 536 -49.56 -5.47 -43.51
N PRO A 537 -48.76 -5.37 -44.60
CA PRO A 537 -49.31 -5.32 -45.94
C PRO A 537 -49.96 -6.66 -46.32
N VAL A 538 -51.07 -6.64 -47.05
CA VAL A 538 -51.78 -7.83 -47.53
C VAL A 538 -51.97 -7.78 -49.04
N GLY A 539 -51.80 -8.92 -49.70
CA GLY A 539 -51.98 -9.12 -51.13
C GLY A 539 -50.72 -8.84 -51.96
N SER A 540 -49.83 -7.98 -51.49
CA SER A 540 -48.52 -7.71 -52.10
C SER A 540 -47.53 -7.20 -51.03
N ASP A 541 -46.24 -7.22 -51.35
CA ASP A 541 -45.19 -6.67 -50.46
C ASP A 541 -45.31 -5.13 -50.37
N LEU A 542 -45.00 -4.55 -49.21
CA LEU A 542 -44.70 -3.12 -49.07
C LEU A 542 -43.21 -2.91 -49.30
N ILE A 543 -42.84 -2.08 -50.28
CA ILE A 543 -41.43 -1.89 -50.70
C ILE A 543 -41.04 -0.42 -50.53
N ILE A 544 -39.93 -0.20 -49.81
CA ILE A 544 -39.36 1.11 -49.47
C ILE A 544 -37.98 1.26 -50.13
N ASP A 545 -37.75 2.43 -50.72
CA ASP A 545 -36.44 2.83 -51.23
C ASP A 545 -35.87 3.96 -50.38
N LEU A 546 -34.74 3.70 -49.71
CA LEU A 546 -34.02 4.70 -48.91
C LEU A 546 -33.04 5.45 -49.80
N LYS A 547 -32.97 6.77 -49.61
CA LYS A 547 -32.20 7.67 -50.46
C LYS A 547 -31.29 8.59 -49.65
N LEU A 548 -30.07 8.78 -50.13
CA LEU A 548 -29.11 9.77 -49.64
C LEU A 548 -28.94 10.86 -50.69
N ASN A 549 -29.22 12.12 -50.34
CA ASN A 549 -29.23 13.26 -51.28
C ASN A 549 -30.07 13.00 -52.55
N GLY A 550 -31.19 12.28 -52.41
CA GLY A 550 -32.09 11.93 -53.52
C GLY A 550 -31.69 10.70 -54.33
N THR A 551 -30.52 10.10 -54.09
CA THR A 551 -30.04 8.90 -54.78
C THR A 551 -30.31 7.65 -53.93
N SER A 552 -30.84 6.58 -54.56
CA SER A 552 -31.14 5.32 -53.87
C SER A 552 -29.88 4.64 -53.34
N ILE A 553 -29.94 4.09 -52.12
CA ILE A 553 -28.87 3.24 -51.58
C ILE A 553 -28.85 1.83 -52.22
N TRP A 554 -29.81 1.55 -53.11
CA TRP A 554 -29.96 0.34 -53.93
C TRP A 554 -30.13 0.68 -55.42
N ALA A 555 -29.42 1.70 -55.91
CA ALA A 555 -29.57 2.23 -57.27
C ALA A 555 -29.34 1.18 -58.37
N THR A 556 -28.44 0.22 -58.16
CA THR A 556 -28.11 -0.85 -59.11
C THR A 556 -28.87 -2.15 -58.84
N THR A 557 -29.11 -2.47 -57.56
CA THR A 557 -29.70 -3.73 -57.12
C THR A 557 -31.07 -3.48 -56.49
N THR A 558 -32.05 -3.05 -57.30
CA THR A 558 -33.38 -2.65 -56.81
C THR A 558 -34.16 -3.77 -56.11
N THR A 559 -33.79 -5.03 -56.34
CA THR A 559 -34.35 -6.20 -55.66
C THR A 559 -33.98 -6.27 -54.18
N ASN A 560 -32.91 -5.58 -53.75
CA ASN A 560 -32.48 -5.50 -52.35
C ASN A 560 -33.19 -4.41 -51.54
N ARG A 561 -34.08 -3.62 -52.15
CA ARG A 561 -34.87 -2.60 -51.44
C ARG A 561 -35.59 -3.19 -50.24
N LEU A 562 -35.67 -2.40 -49.18
CA LEU A 562 -36.25 -2.81 -47.91
C LEU A 562 -37.75 -3.10 -48.08
N LYS A 563 -38.22 -4.24 -47.57
CA LYS A 563 -39.62 -4.65 -47.73
C LYS A 563 -40.22 -5.32 -46.52
N LEU A 564 -41.54 -5.17 -46.37
CA LEU A 564 -42.38 -6.11 -45.63
C LEU A 564 -43.02 -7.06 -46.63
N VAL A 565 -42.73 -8.35 -46.47
CA VAL A 565 -43.36 -9.40 -47.27
C VAL A 565 -44.85 -9.43 -46.97
N ASN A 566 -45.69 -9.75 -47.95
CA ASN A 566 -47.14 -9.96 -47.77
C ASN A 566 -47.45 -10.78 -46.49
N GLY A 567 -48.20 -10.18 -45.57
CA GLY A 567 -48.59 -10.76 -44.28
C GLY A 567 -47.57 -10.60 -43.14
N ALA A 568 -46.36 -10.10 -43.39
CA ALA A 568 -45.33 -9.93 -42.37
C ALA A 568 -45.34 -8.53 -41.75
N SER A 569 -45.21 -8.46 -40.42
CA SER A 569 -45.15 -7.19 -39.67
C SER A 569 -43.73 -6.67 -39.47
N THR A 570 -42.70 -7.43 -39.81
CA THR A 570 -41.28 -7.04 -39.66
C THR A 570 -40.46 -7.48 -40.85
N GLY A 571 -39.40 -6.73 -41.17
CA GLY A 571 -38.47 -6.98 -42.26
C GLY A 571 -37.13 -6.28 -42.02
N SER A 572 -36.07 -6.75 -42.69
CA SER A 572 -34.75 -6.12 -42.59
C SER A 572 -33.90 -6.36 -43.84
N GLN A 573 -32.85 -5.55 -44.01
CA GLN A 573 -31.86 -5.69 -45.08
C GLN A 573 -30.45 -5.39 -44.55
N THR A 574 -29.45 -6.12 -45.04
CA THR A 574 -28.02 -5.95 -44.73
C THR A 574 -27.13 -5.80 -45.97
N SER A 575 -27.69 -5.96 -47.17
CA SER A 575 -27.00 -5.77 -48.45
C SER A 575 -27.37 -4.43 -49.08
N PHE A 576 -26.38 -3.59 -49.38
CA PHE A 576 -26.56 -2.24 -49.91
C PHE A 576 -25.58 -1.98 -51.06
N ASP A 577 -25.99 -1.22 -52.07
CA ASP A 577 -25.08 -0.78 -53.14
C ASP A 577 -24.22 0.40 -52.65
N THR A 578 -24.85 1.30 -51.89
CA THR A 578 -24.16 2.37 -51.16
C THR A 578 -24.01 1.97 -49.71
N THR A 579 -22.78 1.80 -49.24
CA THR A 579 -22.47 1.42 -47.86
C THR A 579 -21.89 2.56 -47.04
N ALA A 580 -21.25 3.56 -47.66
CA ALA A 580 -20.68 4.71 -46.96
C ALA A 580 -21.66 5.89 -46.91
N VAL A 581 -21.69 6.60 -45.78
CA VAL A 581 -22.41 7.87 -45.61
C VAL A 581 -21.46 8.96 -45.11
N VAL A 582 -21.78 10.20 -45.47
CA VAL A 582 -20.99 11.38 -45.10
C VAL A 582 -21.86 12.34 -44.29
N ALA A 583 -21.28 12.98 -43.27
CA ALA A 583 -21.95 14.03 -42.51
C ALA A 583 -22.51 15.13 -43.43
N GLY A 584 -23.74 15.56 -43.16
CA GLY A 584 -24.48 16.56 -43.96
C GLY A 584 -25.33 15.99 -45.09
N GLN A 585 -25.26 14.69 -45.39
CA GLN A 585 -26.18 14.06 -46.36
C GLN A 585 -27.61 14.04 -45.84
N LEU A 586 -28.59 14.14 -46.74
CA LEU A 586 -30.02 14.09 -46.43
C LEU A 586 -30.58 12.69 -46.70
N LEU A 587 -31.05 12.03 -45.65
CA LEU A 587 -31.77 10.77 -45.71
C LEU A 587 -33.26 11.03 -45.98
N SER A 588 -33.80 10.32 -46.97
CA SER A 588 -35.21 10.34 -47.36
C SER A 588 -35.69 8.94 -47.74
N LEU A 589 -37.01 8.76 -47.88
CA LEU A 589 -37.59 7.50 -48.34
C LEU A 589 -38.70 7.70 -49.38
N ASP A 590 -38.74 6.77 -50.32
CA ASP A 590 -39.84 6.60 -51.28
C ASP A 590 -40.58 5.29 -50.97
N VAL A 591 -41.90 5.31 -51.14
CA VAL A 591 -42.70 4.08 -51.17
C VAL A 591 -42.89 3.69 -52.62
N ILE A 592 -42.34 2.54 -52.98
CA ILE A 592 -42.37 2.02 -54.36
C ILE A 592 -43.64 1.21 -54.61
N GLN A 593 -44.08 0.48 -53.59
CA GLN A 593 -45.22 -0.42 -53.67
C GLN A 593 -45.84 -0.55 -52.29
N VAL A 594 -47.15 -0.71 -52.21
CA VAL A 594 -47.87 -1.04 -50.99
C VAL A 594 -48.61 -2.39 -51.17
N GLY A 595 -49.10 -2.98 -50.08
CA GLY A 595 -49.95 -4.16 -50.18
C GLY A 595 -51.22 -3.86 -50.99
N SER A 596 -51.59 -4.77 -51.90
CA SER A 596 -52.67 -4.55 -52.88
C SER A 596 -54.07 -4.63 -52.27
N THR A 597 -54.24 -5.35 -51.16
CA THR A 597 -55.50 -5.43 -50.40
C THR A 597 -55.45 -4.55 -49.16
N THR A 598 -54.34 -4.63 -48.42
CA THR A 598 -54.07 -3.78 -47.26
C THR A 598 -52.70 -3.14 -47.48
N PRO A 599 -52.62 -1.82 -47.68
CA PRO A 599 -51.34 -1.15 -47.94
C PRO A 599 -50.29 -1.28 -46.83
N GLY A 600 -50.77 -1.44 -45.59
CA GLY A 600 -49.98 -1.43 -44.36
C GLY A 600 -50.16 -0.11 -43.60
N GLN A 601 -50.05 -0.14 -42.27
CA GLN A 601 -50.22 1.04 -41.40
C GLN A 601 -49.23 1.05 -40.24
N TYR A 602 -48.96 2.26 -39.73
CA TYR A 602 -48.03 2.56 -38.64
C TYR A 602 -46.66 1.94 -38.88
N VAL A 603 -46.06 2.27 -40.02
CA VAL A 603 -44.80 1.68 -40.46
C VAL A 603 -43.64 2.53 -39.98
N THR A 604 -42.66 1.88 -39.35
CA THR A 604 -41.41 2.47 -38.88
C THR A 604 -40.27 1.88 -39.68
N VAL A 605 -39.47 2.74 -40.30
CA VAL A 605 -38.25 2.38 -41.04
C VAL A 605 -37.05 2.93 -40.29
N GLN A 606 -36.02 2.11 -40.10
CA GLN A 606 -34.82 2.50 -39.38
C GLN A 606 -33.58 2.18 -40.20
N LEU A 607 -32.67 3.14 -40.34
CA LEU A 607 -31.35 2.94 -40.93
C LEU A 607 -30.30 3.03 -39.83
N VAL A 608 -29.56 1.94 -39.65
CA VAL A 608 -28.47 1.83 -38.67
C VAL A 608 -27.15 2.14 -39.36
N ILE A 609 -26.51 3.21 -38.92
CA ILE A 609 -25.20 3.64 -39.38
C ILE A 609 -24.21 3.45 -38.24
N ALA A 610 -23.11 2.78 -38.56
CA ALA A 610 -21.96 2.60 -37.72
C ALA A 610 -20.95 3.73 -37.97
N GLN A 611 -20.54 4.44 -36.91
CA GLN A 611 -19.46 5.43 -36.96
C GLN A 611 -18.11 4.77 -36.74
#